data_AF-A0A971JQD1-F1
#
_entry.id   AF-A0A971JQD1-F1
#
_cell.length_a   1.000
_cell.length_b   1.000
_cell.length_c   1.000
_cell.angle_alpha   90.00
_cell.angle_beta   90.00
_cell.angle_gamma   90.00
#
_symmetry.space_group_name_H-M   'P 1'
#
loop_
_entity.id
_entity.type
_entity.pdbx_description
1 polymer ?
#
loop_
_entity_poly.entity_id
_entity_poly.type
_entity_poly.pdbx_seq_one_letter_code
_entity_poly.pdbx_strand_id
1 'polypeptide(L)'
;MRISKDPVIRKQEILNQARILFEQQGIHETSVAQIADTLNVAKGLIYYYFQSKEDLITALFEQISSQLDQQLDQAINSTHSHFYEQLQRIFDYFFQMIETQPPQNRNHAHDIAFLTRFRDELNEIAFRQAFRVLQRGIETEAIQIRYPEEMLRILIG
;
A
#
# COMPACT_ATOMS: atom_id res chain seq x y z
N MET A 1 -35.14 -13.23 -0.10
CA MET A 1 -34.31 -13.13 1.12
C MET A 1 -33.02 -12.41 0.75
N ARG A 2 -32.74 -11.24 1.33
CA ARG A 2 -31.42 -10.60 1.16
C ARG A 2 -30.49 -11.28 2.16
N ILE A 3 -29.67 -12.21 1.68
CA ILE A 3 -28.65 -12.86 2.51
C ILE A 3 -27.67 -11.76 2.92
N SER A 4 -27.67 -11.40 4.21
CA SER A 4 -26.65 -10.52 4.76
C SER A 4 -25.34 -11.30 4.74
N LYS A 5 -24.36 -10.81 3.98
CA LYS A 5 -23.00 -11.33 4.05
C LYS A 5 -22.39 -10.92 5.39
N ASP A 6 -21.39 -11.67 5.83
CA ASP A 6 -20.57 -11.30 6.97
C ASP A 6 -20.05 -9.85 6.80
N PRO A 7 -20.07 -9.01 7.85
CA PRO A 7 -19.62 -7.62 7.76
C PRO A 7 -18.19 -7.46 7.22
N VAL A 8 -17.28 -8.38 7.56
CA VAL A 8 -15.88 -8.35 7.08
C VAL A 8 -15.83 -8.61 5.58
N ILE A 9 -16.57 -9.61 5.10
CA ILE A 9 -16.66 -9.92 3.66
C ILE A 9 -17.25 -8.73 2.91
N ARG A 10 -18.30 -8.12 3.44
CA ARG A 10 -18.94 -6.96 2.82
C ARG A 10 -18.01 -5.76 2.73
N LYS A 11 -17.27 -5.45 3.81
CA LYS A 11 -16.28 -4.38 3.82
C LYS A 11 -15.23 -4.62 2.75
N GLN A 12 -14.74 -5.85 2.62
CA GLN A 12 -13.75 -6.23 1.62
C GLN A 12 -14.26 -6.09 0.18
N GLU A 13 -15.51 -6.47 -0.09
CA GLU A 13 -16.14 -6.29 -1.41
C GLU A 13 -16.21 -4.82 -1.81
N ILE A 14 -16.55 -3.96 -0.86
CA ILE A 14 -16.59 -2.50 -1.09
C ILE A 14 -15.19 -1.97 -1.41
N LEU A 15 -14.18 -2.34 -0.62
CA LEU A 15 -12.80 -1.90 -0.84
C LEU A 15 -12.26 -2.38 -2.20
N ASN A 16 -12.49 -3.65 -2.54
CA ASN A 16 -12.05 -4.22 -3.82
C ASN A 16 -12.72 -3.51 -5.01
N GLN A 17 -14.03 -3.25 -4.93
CA GLN A 17 -14.72 -2.56 -6.01
C GLN A 17 -14.31 -1.08 -6.12
N ALA A 18 -14.08 -0.40 -4.99
CA ALA A 18 -13.56 0.95 -4.97
C ALA A 18 -12.19 1.00 -5.65
N ARG A 19 -11.28 0.06 -5.32
CA ARG A 19 -9.95 -0.04 -5.94
C ARG A 19 -10.05 -0.13 -7.47
N ILE A 20 -10.87 -1.05 -7.98
CA ILE A 20 -11.03 -1.27 -9.43
C ILE A 20 -11.49 0.03 -10.12
N LEU A 21 -12.48 0.72 -9.56
CA LEU A 21 -12.97 1.97 -10.14
C LEU A 21 -11.92 3.10 -10.03
N PHE A 22 -11.21 3.19 -8.91
CA PHE A 22 -10.12 4.16 -8.76
C PHE A 22 -8.98 3.92 -9.76
N GLU A 23 -8.61 2.67 -10.02
CA GLU A 23 -7.59 2.30 -11.03
C GLU A 23 -8.05 2.62 -12.46
N GLN A 24 -9.34 2.45 -12.77
CA GLN A 24 -9.87 2.62 -14.12
C GLN A 24 -10.07 4.08 -14.54
N GLN A 25 -10.59 4.90 -13.63
CA GLN A 25 -11.04 6.26 -13.94
C GLN A 25 -10.55 7.32 -12.95
N GLY A 26 -9.82 6.93 -11.91
CA GLY A 26 -9.32 7.83 -10.87
C GLY A 26 -10.27 7.96 -9.68
N ILE A 27 -9.72 8.45 -8.57
CA ILE A 27 -10.46 8.64 -7.31
C ILE A 27 -11.53 9.70 -7.49
N HIS A 28 -11.20 10.87 -8.02
CA HIS A 28 -12.12 12.00 -8.17
C HIS A 28 -13.37 11.65 -9.00
N GLU A 29 -13.18 11.01 -10.16
CA GLU A 29 -14.26 10.59 -11.07
C GLU A 29 -15.12 9.43 -10.53
N THR A 30 -14.69 8.79 -9.44
CA THR A 30 -15.42 7.70 -8.81
C THR A 30 -16.26 8.18 -7.63
N SER A 31 -17.56 7.98 -7.70
CA SER A 31 -18.52 8.30 -6.63
C SER A 31 -18.87 7.06 -5.80
N VAL A 32 -19.24 7.29 -4.53
CA VAL A 32 -19.80 6.24 -3.64
C VAL A 32 -21.07 5.62 -4.24
N ALA A 33 -21.83 6.37 -5.04
CA ALA A 33 -23.00 5.85 -5.74
C ALA A 33 -22.61 4.83 -6.81
N GLN A 34 -21.64 5.13 -7.68
CA GLN A 34 -21.15 4.18 -8.69
C GLN A 34 -20.60 2.89 -8.07
N ILE A 35 -19.90 2.98 -6.94
CA ILE A 35 -19.42 1.79 -6.19
C ILE A 35 -20.61 0.96 -5.70
N ALA A 36 -21.63 1.61 -5.13
CA ALA A 36 -22.84 0.93 -4.65
C ALA A 36 -23.62 0.26 -5.79
N ASP A 37 -23.77 0.97 -6.91
CA ASP A 37 -24.48 0.49 -8.10
C ASP A 37 -23.77 -0.72 -8.71
N THR A 38 -22.44 -0.69 -8.79
CA THR A 38 -21.65 -1.82 -9.33
C THR A 38 -21.78 -3.07 -8.46
N LEU A 39 -21.93 -2.90 -7.14
CA LEU A 39 -22.15 -3.99 -6.19
C LEU A 39 -23.63 -4.40 -6.06
N ASN A 40 -24.54 -3.71 -6.76
CA ASN A 40 -25.98 -3.86 -6.64
C ASN A 40 -26.45 -3.73 -5.17
N VAL A 41 -25.99 -2.68 -4.48
CA VAL A 41 -26.36 -2.36 -3.10
C VAL A 41 -26.85 -0.93 -2.97
N ALA A 42 -27.63 -0.66 -1.92
CA ALA A 42 -28.00 0.70 -1.59
C ALA A 42 -26.77 1.52 -1.18
N LYS A 43 -26.70 2.78 -1.62
CA LYS A 43 -25.66 3.75 -1.22
C LYS A 43 -25.49 3.86 0.31
N GLY A 44 -26.59 3.79 1.05
CA GLY A 44 -26.58 3.80 2.52
C GLY A 44 -25.82 2.63 3.15
N LEU A 45 -25.69 1.50 2.44
CA LEU A 45 -24.85 0.39 2.91
C LEU A 45 -23.37 0.76 2.87
N ILE A 46 -22.93 1.53 1.87
CA ILE A 46 -21.52 1.98 1.82
C ILE A 46 -21.25 2.92 2.99
N TYR A 47 -22.14 3.88 3.24
CA TYR A 47 -22.01 4.82 4.36
C TYR A 47 -22.09 4.18 5.75
N TYR A 48 -22.68 2.99 5.84
CA TYR A 48 -22.64 2.19 7.06
C TYR A 48 -21.22 1.67 7.38
N TYR A 49 -20.42 1.35 6.35
CA TYR A 49 -19.03 0.88 6.53
C TYR A 49 -18.00 2.02 6.51
N PHE A 50 -18.27 3.09 5.77
CA PHE A 50 -17.35 4.20 5.55
C PHE A 50 -18.06 5.53 5.67
N GLN A 51 -17.68 6.36 6.64
CA GLN A 51 -18.40 7.59 6.96
C GLN A 51 -18.37 8.62 5.83
N SER A 52 -17.33 8.57 4.99
CA SER A 52 -17.18 9.41 3.82
C SER A 52 -16.40 8.70 2.70
N LYS A 53 -16.24 9.36 1.55
CA LYS A 53 -15.40 8.84 0.46
C LYS A 53 -13.93 8.82 0.89
N GLU A 54 -13.50 9.81 1.67
CA GLU A 54 -12.16 9.95 2.23
C GLU A 54 -11.84 8.83 3.24
N ASP A 55 -12.82 8.41 4.02
CA ASP A 55 -12.71 7.25 4.93
C ASP A 55 -12.55 5.94 4.14
N LEU A 56 -13.33 5.75 3.08
CA LEU A 56 -13.18 4.61 2.16
C LEU A 56 -11.81 4.59 1.50
N ILE A 57 -11.34 5.74 1.03
CA ILE A 57 -10.02 5.91 0.44
C ILE A 57 -8.97 5.52 1.48
N THR A 58 -9.00 6.13 2.68
CA THR A 58 -8.05 5.85 3.76
C THR A 58 -7.97 4.36 4.09
N ALA A 59 -9.12 3.69 4.27
CA ALA A 59 -9.17 2.27 4.56
C ALA A 59 -8.60 1.40 3.42
N LEU A 60 -8.78 1.82 2.16
CA LEU A 60 -8.17 1.13 1.02
C LEU A 60 -6.65 1.29 1.02
N PHE A 61 -6.14 2.47 1.38
CA PHE A 61 -4.70 2.71 1.52
C PHE A 61 -4.07 1.86 2.60
N GLU A 62 -4.65 1.87 3.80
CA GLU A 62 -4.18 1.03 4.90
C GLU A 62 -4.12 -0.45 4.50
N GLN A 63 -5.12 -0.93 3.75
CA GLN A 63 -5.13 -2.29 3.22
C GLN A 63 -4.00 -2.52 2.22
N ILE A 64 -3.77 -1.61 1.27
CA ILE A 64 -2.69 -1.70 0.29
C ILE A 64 -1.35 -1.69 1.02
N SER A 65 -1.08 -0.66 1.82
CA SER A 65 0.14 -0.50 2.62
C SER A 65 0.43 -1.74 3.47
N SER A 66 -0.58 -2.31 4.13
CA SER A 66 -0.43 -3.56 4.90
C SER A 66 -0.09 -4.77 4.03
N GLN A 67 -0.72 -4.91 2.86
CA GLN A 67 -0.40 -5.99 1.91
C GLN A 67 1.04 -5.86 1.38
N LEU A 68 1.47 -4.64 1.08
CA LEU A 68 2.84 -4.38 0.61
C LEU A 68 3.88 -4.73 1.68
N ASP A 69 3.63 -4.30 2.93
CA ASP A 69 4.51 -4.61 4.06
C ASP A 69 4.63 -6.13 4.28
N GLN A 70 3.51 -6.86 4.19
CA GLN A 70 3.49 -8.32 4.29
C GLN A 70 4.24 -9.01 3.14
N GLN A 71 4.05 -8.54 1.90
CA GLN A 71 4.74 -9.09 0.73
C GLN A 71 6.25 -8.88 0.82
N LEU A 72 6.68 -7.68 1.22
CA LEU A 72 8.09 -7.37 1.45
C LEU A 72 8.67 -8.24 2.56
N ASP A 73 7.99 -8.36 3.69
CA ASP A 73 8.46 -9.20 4.79
C ASP A 73 8.60 -10.67 4.37
N GLN A 74 7.64 -11.21 3.61
CA GLN A 74 7.73 -12.57 3.07
C GLN A 74 8.86 -12.72 2.05
N ALA A 75 9.05 -11.75 1.17
CA ALA A 75 10.12 -11.78 0.17
C ALA A 75 11.51 -11.79 0.83
N ILE A 76 11.69 -10.94 1.85
CA ILE A 76 12.93 -10.83 2.65
C ILE A 76 13.18 -12.09 3.48
N ASN A 77 12.14 -12.63 4.12
CA ASN A 77 12.26 -13.76 5.06
C ASN A 77 12.15 -15.13 4.39
N SER A 78 12.01 -15.20 3.06
CA SER A 78 12.01 -16.46 2.33
C SER A 78 13.32 -17.23 2.60
N THR A 79 13.17 -18.45 3.11
CA THR A 79 14.21 -19.19 3.83
C THR A 79 15.45 -19.38 2.97
N HIS A 80 16.62 -19.00 3.50
CA HIS A 80 17.99 -19.13 2.93
C HIS A 80 18.56 -17.93 2.15
N SER A 81 17.89 -16.77 2.11
CA SER A 81 18.47 -15.60 1.45
C SER A 81 19.62 -15.00 2.28
N HIS A 82 20.83 -14.90 1.72
CA HIS A 82 21.95 -14.18 2.35
C HIS A 82 21.62 -12.68 2.50
N PHE A 83 22.28 -11.97 3.43
CA PHE A 83 22.05 -10.54 3.69
C PHE A 83 21.97 -9.69 2.39
N TYR A 84 22.91 -9.88 1.47
CA TYR A 84 22.95 -9.14 0.20
C TYR A 84 21.75 -9.43 -0.70
N GLU A 85 21.22 -10.66 -0.70
CA GLU A 85 20.01 -11.01 -1.46
C GLU A 85 18.77 -10.35 -0.85
N GLN A 86 18.68 -10.29 0.48
CA GLN A 86 17.59 -9.60 1.17
C GLN A 86 17.60 -8.10 0.83
N LEU A 87 18.78 -7.49 0.83
CA LEU A 87 18.95 -6.08 0.47
C LEU A 87 18.62 -5.84 -1.01
N GLN A 88 19.06 -6.74 -1.91
CA GLN A 88 18.74 -6.65 -3.33
C GLN A 88 17.23 -6.77 -3.58
N ARG A 89 16.53 -7.69 -2.90
CA ARG A 89 15.07 -7.83 -3.02
C ARG A 89 14.33 -6.57 -2.60
N ILE A 90 14.80 -5.87 -1.56
CA ILE A 90 14.26 -4.57 -1.16
C ILE A 90 14.41 -3.57 -2.30
N PHE A 91 15.62 -3.43 -2.85
CA PHE A 91 15.87 -2.52 -3.97
C PHE A 91 15.03 -2.88 -5.19
N ASP A 92 15.02 -4.14 -5.63
CA ASP A 92 14.26 -4.61 -6.80
C ASP A 92 12.76 -4.31 -6.63
N TYR A 93 12.21 -4.51 -5.44
CA TYR A 93 10.81 -4.21 -5.15
C TYR A 93 10.50 -2.71 -5.26
N PHE A 94 11.34 -1.86 -4.67
CA PHE A 94 11.15 -0.40 -4.73
C PHE A 94 11.43 0.17 -6.12
N PHE A 95 12.41 -0.36 -6.86
CA PHE A 95 12.64 -0.01 -8.26
C PHE A 95 11.45 -0.39 -9.13
N GLN A 96 10.91 -1.61 -8.97
CA GLN A 96 9.74 -2.05 -9.72
C GLN A 96 8.51 -1.16 -9.43
N MET A 97 8.32 -0.74 -8.17
CA MET A 97 7.26 0.22 -7.79
C MET A 97 7.39 1.57 -8.50
N ILE A 98 8.62 2.06 -8.67
CA ILE A 98 8.89 3.34 -9.36
C ILE A 98 8.77 3.17 -10.88
N GLU A 99 9.15 2.01 -11.43
CA GLU A 99 9.10 1.71 -12.87
C GLU A 99 7.71 1.32 -13.38
N THR A 100 6.83 0.78 -12.53
CA THR A 100 5.42 0.61 -12.87
C THR A 100 4.80 1.97 -13.10
N GLN A 101 4.75 2.37 -14.38
CA GLN A 101 4.24 3.67 -14.80
C GLN A 101 2.88 3.97 -14.18
N PRO A 102 2.63 5.19 -13.68
CA PRO A 102 1.28 5.61 -13.38
C PRO A 102 0.44 5.43 -14.67
N PRO A 103 -0.77 4.88 -14.58
CA PRO A 103 -1.62 4.69 -15.75
C PRO A 103 -1.71 6.02 -16.51
N GLN A 104 -1.45 5.97 -17.82
CA GLN A 104 -1.32 7.14 -18.70
C GLN A 104 -2.62 7.95 -18.89
N ASN A 105 -3.64 7.73 -18.05
CA ASN A 105 -4.85 8.54 -18.02
C ASN A 105 -4.69 9.76 -17.11
N ARG A 106 -4.56 10.88 -17.81
CA ARG A 106 -4.49 12.27 -17.35
C ARG A 106 -5.68 12.63 -16.44
N ASN A 107 -5.41 12.87 -15.15
CA ASN A 107 -5.93 13.99 -14.33
C ASN A 107 -5.63 13.74 -12.82
N HIS A 108 -4.36 13.64 -12.44
CA HIS A 108 -3.93 13.39 -11.04
C HIS A 108 -3.52 14.66 -10.28
N ALA A 109 -3.64 15.85 -10.89
CA ALA A 109 -3.16 17.11 -10.32
C ALA A 109 -3.89 17.54 -9.02
N HIS A 110 -5.02 16.93 -8.67
CA HIS A 110 -5.90 17.41 -7.60
C HIS A 110 -5.91 16.58 -6.31
N ASP A 111 -5.03 15.58 -6.18
CA ASP A 111 -4.90 14.78 -4.95
C ASP A 111 -3.45 14.78 -4.44
N ILE A 112 -2.80 15.95 -4.45
CA ILE A 112 -1.42 16.11 -3.97
C ILE A 112 -1.29 15.63 -2.51
N ALA A 113 -2.22 16.03 -1.62
CA ALA A 113 -2.19 15.61 -0.22
C ALA A 113 -2.27 14.07 -0.07
N PHE A 114 -3.05 13.45 -0.95
CA PHE A 114 -3.26 12.01 -1.00
C PHE A 114 -2.04 11.26 -1.53
N LEU A 115 -1.44 11.72 -2.63
CA LEU A 115 -0.21 11.15 -3.17
C LEU A 115 0.96 11.35 -2.20
N THR A 116 1.00 12.48 -1.50
CA THR A 116 1.96 12.73 -0.42
C THR A 116 1.79 11.73 0.70
N ARG A 117 0.57 11.55 1.24
CA ARG A 117 0.34 10.58 2.31
C ARG A 117 0.69 9.15 1.89
N PHE A 118 0.30 8.74 0.69
CA PHE A 118 0.63 7.40 0.21
C PHE A 118 2.14 7.21 0.04
N ARG A 119 2.83 8.22 -0.51
CA ARG A 119 4.29 8.24 -0.58
C ARG A 119 4.92 8.15 0.80
N ASP A 120 4.41 8.87 1.79
CA ASP A 120 4.93 8.86 3.16
C ASP A 120 4.76 7.47 3.79
N GLU A 121 3.60 6.82 3.63
CA GLU A 121 3.37 5.45 4.09
C GLU A 121 4.32 4.43 3.40
N LEU A 122 4.52 4.56 2.08
CA LEU A 122 5.46 3.70 1.35
C LEU A 122 6.91 3.92 1.81
N ASN A 123 7.31 5.18 2.04
CA ASN A 123 8.62 5.53 2.55
C ASN A 123 8.84 4.95 3.96
N GLU A 124 7.83 5.01 4.83
CA GLU A 124 7.91 4.41 6.16
C GLU A 124 8.07 2.88 6.09
N ILE A 125 7.34 2.21 5.19
CA ILE A 125 7.49 0.76 4.96
C ILE A 125 8.90 0.46 4.45
N ALA A 126 9.38 1.20 3.46
CA ALA A 126 10.72 1.05 2.90
C ALA A 126 11.80 1.20 3.97
N PHE A 127 11.72 2.27 4.75
CA PHE A 127 12.66 2.56 5.82
C PHE A 127 12.66 1.45 6.87
N ARG A 128 11.48 1.04 7.34
CA ARG A 128 11.31 -0.01 8.35
C ARG A 128 11.90 -1.34 7.89
N GLN A 129 11.66 -1.73 6.64
CA GLN A 129 12.15 -2.99 6.07
C GLN A 129 13.66 -2.95 5.81
N ALA A 130 14.17 -1.86 5.24
CA ALA A 130 15.61 -1.69 5.03
C ALA A 130 16.37 -1.68 6.36
N PHE A 131 15.85 -0.98 7.37
CA PHE A 131 16.45 -0.94 8.70
C PHE A 131 16.50 -2.33 9.34
N ARG A 132 15.41 -3.10 9.24
CA ARG A 132 15.37 -4.49 9.72
C ARG A 132 16.43 -5.38 9.07
N VAL A 133 16.63 -5.27 7.76
CA VAL A 133 17.66 -6.04 7.04
C VAL A 133 19.07 -5.59 7.43
N LEU A 134 19.32 -4.28 7.55
CA LEU A 134 20.61 -3.77 8.02
C LEU A 134 20.93 -4.24 9.44
N GLN A 135 19.97 -4.20 10.36
CA GLN A 135 20.16 -4.70 11.73
C GLN A 135 20.57 -6.16 11.75
N ARG A 136 19.89 -7.02 10.98
CA ARG A 136 20.29 -8.44 10.85
C ARG A 136 21.68 -8.60 10.25
N GLY A 137 22.02 -7.81 9.25
CA GLY A 137 23.36 -7.82 8.65
C GLY A 137 24.47 -7.46 9.65
N ILE A 138 24.18 -6.54 10.57
CA ILE A 138 25.10 -6.16 11.67
C ILE A 138 25.18 -7.30 12.71
N GLU A 139 24.04 -7.84 13.15
CA GLU A 139 23.97 -8.94 14.12
C GLU A 139 24.65 -10.22 13.66
N THR A 140 24.61 -10.50 12.35
CA THR A 140 25.24 -11.67 11.72
C THR A 140 26.68 -11.39 11.26
N GLU A 141 27.22 -10.21 11.56
CA GLU A 141 28.56 -9.75 11.14
C GLU A 141 28.78 -9.74 9.61
N ALA A 142 27.70 -9.77 8.82
CA ALA A 142 27.76 -9.70 7.36
C ALA A 142 28.17 -8.30 6.85
N ILE A 143 27.91 -7.26 7.64
CA ILE A 143 28.28 -5.86 7.38
C ILE A 143 28.71 -5.17 8.68
N GLN A 144 29.49 -4.09 8.54
CA GLN A 144 29.86 -3.21 9.64
C GLN A 144 29.45 -1.77 9.34
N ILE A 145 28.37 -1.32 9.98
CA ILE A 145 27.84 0.04 9.83
C ILE A 145 27.64 0.63 11.22
N ARG A 146 28.18 1.84 11.44
CA ARG A 146 28.12 2.53 12.74
C ARG A 146 26.78 3.24 12.98
N TYR A 147 26.17 3.75 11.90
CA TYR A 147 25.00 4.64 11.92
C TYR A 147 23.99 4.20 10.85
N PRO A 148 23.36 3.01 10.99
CA PRO A 148 22.48 2.45 9.97
C PRO A 148 21.21 3.28 9.76
N GLU A 149 20.70 3.92 10.81
CA GLU A 149 19.51 4.76 10.71
C GLU A 149 19.79 6.03 9.89
N GLU A 150 20.89 6.73 10.21
CA GLU A 150 21.31 7.95 9.55
C GLU A 150 21.66 7.69 8.08
N MET A 151 22.30 6.56 7.79
CA MET A 151 22.55 6.13 6.42
C MET A 151 21.25 5.98 5.63
N LEU A 152 20.23 5.32 6.19
CA LEU A 152 18.94 5.15 5.51
C LEU A 152 18.22 6.49 5.32
N ARG A 153 18.31 7.41 6.29
CA ARG A 153 17.75 8.76 6.15
C ARG A 153 18.40 9.54 5.00
N ILE A 154 19.67 9.31 4.70
CA ILE A 154 20.36 9.93 3.54
C ILE A 154 19.92 9.29 2.22
N LEU A 155 19.69 7.97 2.21
CA LEU A 155 19.41 7.22 0.98
C LEU A 155 17.94 7.27 0.55
N ILE A 156 17.01 7.36 1.51
CA ILE A 156 15.57 7.17 1.29
C ILE A 156 14.74 8.35 1.84
N GLY A 157 15.38 9.32 2.51
CA GLY A 157 14.74 10.50 3.12
C GLY A 157 14.60 11.70 2.17
#